data_AF-A0A3P6BQ56-F1
#
_entry.id   AF-A0A3P6BQ56-F1
#
_cell.length_a   1.000
_cell.length_b   1.000
_cell.length_c   1.000
_cell.angle_alpha   90.00
_cell.angle_beta   90.00
_cell.angle_gamma   90.00
#
_symmetry.space_group_name_H-M   'P 1'
#
loop_
_entity.id
_entity.type
_entity.pdbx_description
1 polymer ?
#
loop_
_entity_poly.entity_id
_entity_poly.type
_entity_poly.pdbx_seq_one_letter_code
_entity_poly.pdbx_strand_id
1 'polypeptide(L)'
;MTRRSVSWRLVTCLSSSPKLSLNVLCLVVTVFVLLQIWSFHITLQPILLPPSLLTYLNHHHQQQQVSHNDCLMEKLRESVTFLPLKDLRYSNKPLEGHTWFMSSLYDNQTKGEVQYQEFPSESSKGKLLCLKGFDKHDGSWNYYALAWPQALPVNASLKKGLTFVSYNHYDYGNMWHGLSAMVPFVAWSLRNQCEKPQRWVLYHWGELRFNMGTWLREIITATYSQEPEFVRFGDENTPVCFEKAVVMRHNEGGMSRDRRIEVFDLIRCKARNYCNISSSKTSKPQIGMTLLMRTGPRSFKNVSAVTDIFKRECKRVQGCELKVAYSNNLTFCEQVELMRNTDVLVSSHGAQLTNLVLMDRNSSVMEFYPKGWLKLAGVGQFVYLWGANWSGMKHEGSWRDPVGEKCLFPDTDRRCMSVYKNAKIGYNETYFGDWARSVLGKFSVRNMEDVVVRNHDGCQC
;
A
#
# COMPACT_ATOMS: atom_id res chain seq x y z
N MET A 1 0.08 -51.38 68.31
CA MET A 1 1.20 -52.27 68.73
C MET A 1 1.42 -53.34 67.67
N THR A 2 2.63 -53.90 67.56
CA THR A 2 2.98 -54.95 66.60
C THR A 2 3.41 -56.24 67.30
N ARG A 3 3.08 -57.42 66.74
CA ARG A 3 3.98 -58.59 66.62
C ARG A 3 3.38 -59.71 65.77
N ARG A 4 4.22 -60.70 65.42
CA ARG A 4 3.97 -61.82 64.50
C ARG A 4 4.12 -63.18 65.20
N SER A 5 3.43 -64.20 64.69
CA SER A 5 3.93 -65.59 64.50
C SER A 5 3.13 -66.20 63.32
N VAL A 6 3.62 -66.99 62.34
CA VAL A 6 4.86 -67.77 62.03
C VAL A 6 4.73 -69.28 62.25
N SER A 7 4.59 -70.01 61.12
CA SER A 7 4.92 -71.43 60.88
C SER A 7 4.98 -71.63 59.33
N TRP A 8 5.79 -72.45 58.63
CA TRP A 8 6.72 -73.56 58.92
C TRP A 8 6.03 -74.88 59.31
N ARG A 9 6.25 -76.06 58.68
CA ARG A 9 7.15 -76.50 57.58
C ARG A 9 6.49 -77.60 56.70
N LEU A 10 7.04 -77.82 55.50
CA LEU A 10 7.51 -79.09 54.87
C LEU A 10 7.50 -78.91 53.31
N VAL A 11 8.61 -79.03 52.54
CA VAL A 11 9.46 -80.20 52.23
C VAL A 11 8.78 -81.12 51.19
N THR A 12 9.30 -81.39 49.97
CA THR A 12 10.64 -81.09 49.38
C THR A 12 10.65 -81.12 47.83
N CYS A 13 11.77 -80.65 47.25
CA CYS A 13 12.39 -81.08 45.98
C CYS A 13 11.60 -81.10 44.67
N LEU A 14 11.92 -80.13 43.79
CA LEU A 14 12.33 -80.44 42.40
C LEU A 14 13.29 -79.35 41.89
N SER A 15 14.54 -79.72 41.59
CA SER A 15 15.63 -78.78 41.30
C SER A 15 15.67 -78.33 39.83
N SER A 16 14.66 -77.58 39.40
CA SER A 16 14.58 -77.03 38.04
C SER A 16 15.44 -75.78 37.89
N SER A 17 16.49 -75.86 37.06
CA SER A 17 17.40 -74.74 36.76
C SER A 17 16.64 -73.46 36.35
N PRO A 18 17.06 -72.25 36.81
CA PRO A 18 16.41 -71.00 36.42
C PRO A 18 16.46 -70.76 34.91
N LYS A 19 17.45 -71.32 34.20
CA LYS A 19 17.49 -71.30 32.72
C LYS A 19 16.38 -72.15 32.09
N LEU A 20 16.00 -73.26 32.71
CA LEU A 20 14.90 -74.11 32.24
C LEU A 20 13.55 -73.40 32.44
N SER A 21 13.35 -72.77 33.61
CA SER A 21 12.19 -71.91 33.89
C SER A 21 12.05 -70.79 32.85
N LEU A 22 13.14 -70.06 32.58
CA LEU A 22 13.14 -68.99 31.59
C LEU A 22 12.86 -69.49 30.16
N ASN A 23 13.45 -70.62 29.77
CA ASN A 23 13.21 -71.22 28.44
C ASN A 23 11.75 -71.68 28.26
N VAL A 24 11.14 -72.28 29.29
CA VAL A 24 9.71 -72.65 29.25
C VAL A 24 8.82 -71.42 29.18
N LEU A 25 9.12 -70.36 29.95
CA LEU A 25 8.39 -69.10 29.89
C LEU A 25 8.48 -68.45 28.51
N CYS A 26 9.69 -68.38 27.93
CA CYS A 26 9.89 -67.90 26.57
C CYS A 26 9.11 -68.73 25.55
N LEU A 27 9.16 -70.07 25.62
CA LEU A 27 8.46 -70.94 24.69
C LEU A 27 6.93 -70.77 24.78
N VAL A 28 6.37 -70.64 25.99
CA VAL A 28 4.95 -70.32 26.21
C VAL A 28 4.58 -68.96 25.61
N VAL A 29 5.40 -67.91 25.82
CA VAL A 29 5.18 -66.59 25.24
C VAL A 29 5.27 -66.61 23.71
N THR A 30 6.26 -67.31 23.14
CA THR A 30 6.40 -67.46 21.68
C THR A 30 5.22 -68.22 21.09
N VAL A 31 4.75 -69.31 21.71
CA VAL A 31 3.54 -70.03 21.27
C VAL A 31 2.30 -69.15 21.38
N PHE A 32 2.15 -68.36 22.45
CA PHE A 32 1.01 -67.45 22.60
C PHE A 32 1.01 -66.33 21.55
N VAL A 33 2.17 -65.73 21.26
CA VAL A 33 2.33 -64.71 20.19
C VAL A 33 2.09 -65.33 18.81
N LEU A 34 2.59 -66.53 18.54
CA LEU A 34 2.31 -67.24 17.28
C LEU A 34 0.82 -67.57 17.14
N LEU A 35 0.13 -68.01 18.20
CA LEU A 35 -1.32 -68.24 18.19
C LEU A 35 -2.12 -66.95 17.98
N GLN A 36 -1.69 -65.83 18.55
CA GLN A 36 -2.27 -64.51 18.27
C GLN A 36 -2.12 -64.16 16.79
N ILE A 37 -0.91 -64.23 16.23
CA ILE A 37 -0.63 -63.98 14.80
C ILE A 37 -1.44 -64.93 13.90
N TRP A 38 -1.59 -66.20 14.28
CA TRP A 38 -2.40 -67.16 13.53
C TRP A 38 -3.89 -66.85 13.60
N SER A 39 -4.40 -66.37 14.74
CA SER A 39 -5.79 -65.91 14.87
C SER A 39 -6.10 -64.69 13.98
N PHE A 40 -5.17 -63.73 13.87
CA PHE A 40 -5.29 -62.60 12.94
C PHE A 40 -5.21 -63.03 11.46
N HIS A 41 -4.39 -64.03 11.13
CA HIS A 41 -4.33 -64.58 9.77
C HIS A 41 -5.58 -65.41 9.39
N ILE A 42 -6.19 -66.13 10.34
CA ILE A 42 -7.43 -66.90 10.09
C ILE A 42 -8.63 -65.97 9.81
N THR A 43 -8.64 -64.75 10.34
CA THR A 43 -9.64 -63.73 9.99
C THR A 43 -9.44 -63.05 8.61
N LEU A 44 -8.43 -63.45 7.84
CA LEU A 44 -8.10 -62.88 6.53
C LEU A 44 -8.58 -63.74 5.34
N GLN A 45 -9.76 -64.35 5.47
CA GLN A 45 -10.60 -64.61 4.28
C GLN A 45 -11.37 -63.33 3.92
N PRO A 46 -11.38 -62.89 2.65
CA PRO A 46 -12.23 -61.79 2.23
C PRO A 46 -13.69 -62.25 2.30
N ILE A 47 -14.41 -61.80 3.32
CA ILE A 47 -15.87 -61.91 3.36
C ILE A 47 -16.39 -61.12 2.15
N LEU A 48 -16.89 -61.83 1.15
CA LEU A 48 -17.60 -61.27 0.00
C LEU A 48 -18.94 -60.69 0.51
N LEU A 49 -18.87 -59.47 1.04
CA LEU A 49 -20.06 -58.69 1.39
C LEU A 49 -20.94 -58.60 0.13
N PRO A 50 -22.23 -58.95 0.23
CA PRO A 50 -23.11 -58.90 -0.93
C PRO A 50 -23.14 -57.48 -1.50
N PRO A 51 -23.22 -57.27 -2.83
CA PRO A 51 -23.06 -55.95 -3.44
C PRO A 51 -24.01 -54.88 -2.88
N SER A 52 -25.20 -55.29 -2.42
CA SER A 52 -26.15 -54.43 -1.71
C SER A 52 -25.61 -53.88 -0.39
N LEU A 53 -24.93 -54.70 0.43
CA LEU A 53 -24.34 -54.25 1.69
C LEU A 53 -23.08 -53.40 1.47
N LEU A 54 -22.26 -53.72 0.46
CA LEU A 54 -21.11 -52.91 0.09
C LEU A 54 -21.55 -51.53 -0.43
N THR A 55 -22.61 -51.49 -1.26
CA THR A 55 -23.22 -50.23 -1.73
C THR A 55 -23.86 -49.46 -0.57
N TYR A 56 -24.58 -50.14 0.34
CA TYR A 56 -25.18 -49.51 1.52
C TYR A 56 -24.12 -48.91 2.45
N LEU A 57 -23.05 -49.64 2.76
CA LEU A 57 -21.93 -49.15 3.58
C LEU A 57 -21.21 -47.99 2.91
N ASN A 58 -20.90 -48.07 1.61
CA ASN A 58 -20.29 -46.96 0.87
C ASN A 58 -21.21 -45.72 0.84
N HIS A 59 -22.52 -45.91 0.68
CA HIS A 59 -23.49 -44.81 0.69
C HIS A 59 -23.62 -44.18 2.09
N HIS A 60 -23.63 -44.99 3.16
CA HIS A 60 -23.61 -44.49 4.54
C HIS A 60 -22.31 -43.76 4.88
N HIS A 61 -21.16 -44.27 4.41
CA HIS A 61 -19.86 -43.65 4.63
C HIS A 61 -19.75 -42.32 3.86
N GLN A 62 -20.26 -42.26 2.63
CA GLN A 62 -20.39 -41.00 1.87
C GLN A 62 -21.36 -40.03 2.56
N GLN A 63 -22.53 -40.47 3.02
CA GLN A 63 -23.49 -39.60 3.71
C GLN A 63 -22.94 -39.06 5.05
N GLN A 64 -22.26 -39.89 5.85
CA GLN A 64 -21.60 -39.43 7.08
C GLN A 64 -20.41 -38.51 6.79
N GLN A 65 -19.62 -38.77 5.75
CA GLN A 65 -18.47 -37.93 5.38
C GLN A 65 -18.91 -36.58 4.79
N VAL A 66 -19.98 -36.54 4.01
CA VAL A 66 -20.64 -35.30 3.56
C VAL A 66 -21.21 -34.54 4.77
N SER A 67 -22.04 -35.19 5.59
CA SER A 67 -22.63 -34.56 6.78
C SER A 67 -21.58 -34.02 7.78
N HIS A 68 -20.47 -34.73 7.98
CA HIS A 68 -19.39 -34.27 8.85
C HIS A 68 -18.64 -33.08 8.25
N ASN A 69 -18.36 -33.10 6.94
CA ASN A 69 -17.75 -31.97 6.24
C ASN A 69 -18.67 -30.74 6.28
N ASP A 70 -19.96 -30.88 6.00
CA ASP A 70 -20.92 -29.78 6.03
C ASP A 70 -21.05 -29.19 7.46
N CYS A 71 -21.08 -30.04 8.50
CA CYS A 71 -21.08 -29.60 9.89
C CYS A 71 -19.78 -28.88 10.30
N LEU A 72 -18.62 -29.36 9.84
CA LEU A 72 -17.33 -28.69 10.04
C LEU A 72 -17.28 -27.34 9.31
N MET A 73 -17.86 -27.28 8.11
CA MET A 73 -17.89 -26.10 7.25
C MET A 73 -18.78 -25.00 7.85
N GLU A 74 -19.99 -25.31 8.33
CA GLU A 74 -20.82 -24.32 9.03
C GLU A 74 -20.15 -23.84 10.33
N LYS A 75 -19.52 -24.73 11.12
CA LYS A 75 -18.72 -24.30 12.28
C LYS A 75 -17.56 -23.37 11.91
N LEU A 76 -16.93 -23.59 10.75
CA LEU A 76 -15.91 -22.67 10.23
C LEU A 76 -16.51 -21.31 9.83
N ARG A 77 -17.73 -21.28 9.24
CA ARG A 77 -18.45 -20.03 8.92
C ARG A 77 -18.85 -19.26 10.17
N GLU A 78 -19.40 -19.94 11.18
CA GLU A 78 -19.77 -19.37 12.49
C GLU A 78 -18.54 -18.84 13.24
N SER A 79 -17.37 -19.46 13.07
CA SER A 79 -16.12 -19.02 13.72
C SER A 79 -15.53 -17.71 13.17
N VAL A 80 -16.04 -17.16 12.06
CA VAL A 80 -15.46 -15.97 11.42
C VAL A 80 -15.73 -14.71 12.24
N THR A 81 -14.77 -14.39 13.12
CA THR A 81 -14.80 -13.21 13.97
C THR A 81 -14.48 -11.94 13.18
N PHE A 82 -15.39 -10.96 13.23
CA PHE A 82 -15.15 -9.62 12.69
C PHE A 82 -14.51 -8.71 13.75
N LEU A 83 -13.46 -7.98 13.35
CA LEU A 83 -12.73 -7.01 14.16
C LEU A 83 -12.89 -5.61 13.55
N PRO A 84 -12.94 -4.53 14.36
CA PRO A 84 -13.06 -3.18 13.85
C PRO A 84 -11.81 -2.80 13.05
N LEU A 85 -12.00 -2.20 11.86
CA LEU A 85 -10.92 -1.63 11.06
C LEU A 85 -10.16 -0.58 11.86
N LYS A 86 -10.86 0.28 12.62
CA LYS A 86 -10.29 1.33 13.45
C LYS A 86 -10.09 0.88 14.90
N ASP A 87 -8.96 0.26 15.21
CA ASP A 87 -8.66 -0.15 16.59
C ASP A 87 -8.22 1.03 17.46
N LEU A 88 -9.17 1.55 18.23
CA LEU A 88 -8.97 2.70 19.13
C LEU A 88 -7.82 2.49 20.14
N ARG A 89 -7.45 1.24 20.49
CA ARG A 89 -6.36 0.95 21.42
C ARG A 89 -4.99 1.41 20.91
N TYR A 90 -4.78 1.37 19.60
CA TYR A 90 -3.53 1.76 18.95
C TYR A 90 -3.57 3.15 18.30
N SER A 91 -4.74 3.81 18.30
CA SER A 91 -4.96 5.13 17.68
C SER A 91 -3.93 6.19 18.08
N ASN A 92 -3.46 6.15 19.33
CA ASN A 92 -2.49 7.10 19.91
C ASN A 92 -1.06 6.54 20.00
N LYS A 93 -0.83 5.27 19.64
CA LYS A 93 0.46 4.56 19.76
C LYS A 93 0.61 3.49 18.67
N PRO A 94 0.97 3.86 17.43
CA PRO A 94 1.36 2.88 16.41
C PRO A 94 2.67 2.18 16.81
N LEU A 95 2.79 0.89 16.48
CA LEU A 95 4.03 0.12 16.57
C LEU A 95 4.68 0.03 15.18
N GLU A 96 5.94 -0.39 15.08
CA GLU A 96 6.61 -0.58 13.79
C GLU A 96 6.04 -1.81 13.04
N GLY A 97 5.85 -1.69 11.72
CA GLY A 97 5.18 -2.73 10.90
C GLY A 97 3.71 -2.95 11.26
N HIS A 98 3.09 -1.97 11.92
CA HIS A 98 1.78 -2.05 12.54
C HIS A 98 1.05 -0.70 12.47
N THR A 99 -0.27 -0.74 12.56
CA THR A 99 -1.12 0.45 12.67
C THR A 99 -2.44 0.05 13.31
N TRP A 100 -3.18 1.05 13.81
CA TRP A 100 -4.55 0.85 14.27
C TRP A 100 -5.46 0.30 13.15
N PHE A 101 -5.14 0.52 11.87
CA PHE A 101 -5.89 -0.02 10.74
C PHE A 101 -5.58 -1.52 10.53
N MET A 102 -6.57 -2.39 10.71
CA MET A 102 -6.40 -3.86 10.67
C MET A 102 -5.34 -4.36 11.68
N SER A 103 -5.45 -3.90 12.93
CA SER A 103 -4.45 -4.06 14.01
C SER A 103 -4.11 -5.49 14.46
N SER A 104 -4.85 -6.53 14.05
CA SER A 104 -4.50 -7.92 14.38
C SER A 104 -3.45 -8.53 13.44
N LEU A 105 -3.12 -7.82 12.36
CA LEU A 105 -2.28 -8.31 11.27
C LEU A 105 -1.02 -7.43 11.12
N TYR A 106 0.08 -8.07 10.72
CA TYR A 106 1.35 -7.43 10.38
C TYR A 106 1.52 -7.35 8.86
N ASP A 107 2.26 -6.36 8.40
CA ASP A 107 2.59 -6.22 6.98
C ASP A 107 3.79 -7.08 6.58
N ASN A 108 3.78 -7.55 5.34
CA ASN A 108 4.98 -8.04 4.67
C ASN A 108 5.97 -6.87 4.54
N GLN A 109 7.21 -7.10 4.98
CA GLN A 109 8.25 -6.09 5.10
C GLN A 109 9.52 -6.58 4.41
N THR A 110 9.63 -6.34 3.10
CA THR A 110 10.92 -6.43 2.41
C THR A 110 11.66 -5.09 2.57
N LYS A 111 12.94 -5.10 2.95
CA LYS A 111 13.71 -3.88 3.19
C LYS A 111 13.83 -3.03 1.91
N GLY A 112 13.40 -1.78 1.95
CA GLY A 112 13.45 -0.87 0.79
C GLY A 112 12.31 -1.05 -0.21
N GLU A 113 11.28 -1.82 0.15
CA GLU A 113 10.07 -2.04 -0.63
C GLU A 113 8.84 -1.43 0.07
N VAL A 114 7.68 -1.57 -0.57
CA VAL A 114 6.40 -1.23 0.03
C VAL A 114 5.99 -2.22 1.13
N GLN A 115 5.33 -1.70 2.18
CA GLN A 115 4.73 -2.49 3.27
C GLN A 115 3.26 -2.76 2.97
N TYR A 116 2.85 -4.03 2.93
CA TYR A 116 1.52 -4.44 2.46
C TYR A 116 1.04 -5.74 3.10
N GLN A 117 -0.26 -6.02 2.99
CA GLN A 117 -0.85 -7.32 3.32
C GLN A 117 -1.49 -7.92 2.06
N GLU A 118 -1.46 -9.24 1.92
CA GLU A 118 -2.01 -9.94 0.75
C GLU A 118 -2.82 -11.15 1.19
N PHE A 119 -3.97 -11.36 0.53
CA PHE A 119 -4.95 -12.38 0.85
C PHE A 119 -5.47 -13.00 -0.44
N PRO A 120 -5.53 -14.34 -0.58
CA PRO A 120 -4.92 -15.34 0.31
C PRO A 120 -3.38 -15.28 0.27
N SER A 121 -2.74 -15.68 1.38
CA SER A 121 -1.29 -15.83 1.47
C SER A 121 -0.90 -16.80 2.58
N GLU A 122 0.38 -17.15 2.69
CA GLU A 122 0.91 -17.97 3.79
C GLU A 122 0.64 -17.34 5.17
N SER A 123 0.74 -16.01 5.30
CA SER A 123 0.46 -15.32 6.56
C SER A 123 -1.03 -15.32 6.92
N SER A 124 -1.93 -15.29 5.92
CA SER A 124 -3.37 -15.49 6.13
C SER A 124 -3.75 -16.98 6.28
N LYS A 125 -2.80 -17.90 6.06
CA LYS A 125 -3.01 -19.36 5.93
C LYS A 125 -4.02 -19.72 4.84
N GLY A 126 -3.93 -19.07 3.68
CA GLY A 126 -4.85 -19.31 2.55
C GLY A 126 -6.25 -18.70 2.72
N LYS A 127 -6.50 -17.92 3.78
CA LYS A 127 -7.80 -17.28 4.03
C LYS A 127 -7.95 -15.98 3.24
N LEU A 128 -9.17 -15.74 2.75
CA LEU A 128 -9.57 -14.53 2.06
C LEU A 128 -9.84 -13.39 3.05
N LEU A 129 -9.65 -12.15 2.59
CA LEU A 129 -10.11 -10.96 3.30
C LEU A 129 -11.62 -10.79 3.09
N CYS A 130 -12.36 -10.58 4.18
CA CYS A 130 -13.75 -10.16 4.18
C CYS A 130 -13.88 -8.80 4.89
N LEU A 131 -14.64 -7.88 4.30
CA LEU A 131 -14.93 -6.55 4.86
C LEU A 131 -16.45 -6.38 5.07
N LYS A 132 -16.83 -5.64 6.11
CA LYS A 132 -18.22 -5.39 6.54
C LYS A 132 -18.36 -3.95 7.08
N GLY A 133 -19.58 -3.42 7.10
CA GLY A 133 -19.87 -2.04 7.49
C GLY A 133 -19.86 -1.06 6.31
N PHE A 134 -20.53 0.08 6.48
CA PHE A 134 -20.73 1.10 5.45
C PHE A 134 -20.49 2.54 5.96
N ASP A 135 -19.92 2.67 7.17
CA ASP A 135 -19.82 3.96 7.86
C ASP A 135 -18.79 4.90 7.20
N LYS A 136 -19.13 6.19 7.17
CA LYS A 136 -18.44 7.26 6.43
C LYS A 136 -17.95 8.40 7.35
N HIS A 137 -18.15 8.25 8.67
CA HIS A 137 -17.97 9.27 9.70
C HIS A 137 -17.26 8.76 10.97
N ASP A 138 -17.38 7.47 11.30
CA ASP A 138 -16.50 6.79 12.25
C ASP A 138 -16.13 5.37 11.79
N GLY A 139 -14.86 5.20 11.40
CA GLY A 139 -14.29 3.93 10.97
C GLY A 139 -14.24 2.81 12.03
N SER A 140 -14.71 3.03 13.26
CA SER A 140 -14.87 1.95 14.26
C SER A 140 -16.06 1.04 13.94
N TRP A 141 -17.02 1.52 13.14
CA TRP A 141 -18.21 0.80 12.64
C TRP A 141 -17.99 0.12 11.28
N ASN A 142 -16.75 0.09 10.80
CA ASN A 142 -16.34 -0.75 9.67
C ASN A 142 -15.42 -1.86 10.17
N TYR A 143 -15.52 -3.05 9.59
CA TYR A 143 -14.94 -4.28 10.13
C TYR A 143 -14.24 -5.13 9.07
N TYR A 144 -13.30 -5.96 9.52
CA TYR A 144 -12.61 -6.97 8.71
C TYR A 144 -12.64 -8.34 9.41
N ALA A 145 -12.56 -9.39 8.61
CA ALA A 145 -12.37 -10.77 9.05
C ALA A 145 -11.56 -11.57 8.02
N LEU A 146 -11.05 -12.74 8.43
CA LEU A 146 -10.36 -13.68 7.54
C LEU A 146 -11.08 -15.03 7.52
N ALA A 147 -11.64 -15.39 6.36
CA ALA A 147 -12.44 -16.60 6.15
C ALA A 147 -11.78 -17.58 5.17
N TRP A 148 -12.06 -18.87 5.30
CA TRP A 148 -11.61 -19.87 4.31
C TRP A 148 -12.42 -19.72 3.01
N PRO A 149 -11.82 -19.86 1.81
CA PRO A 149 -12.51 -19.70 0.53
C PRO A 149 -13.82 -20.50 0.40
N GLN A 150 -13.86 -21.69 1.00
CA GLN A 150 -15.00 -22.60 1.01
C GLN A 150 -16.01 -22.32 2.16
N ALA A 151 -15.55 -21.70 3.24
CA ALA A 151 -16.35 -21.38 4.44
C ALA A 151 -16.40 -19.86 4.68
N LEU A 152 -16.94 -19.13 3.70
CA LEU A 152 -17.25 -17.70 3.82
C LEU A 152 -18.43 -17.46 4.78
N PRO A 153 -18.50 -16.30 5.47
CA PRO A 153 -19.60 -16.00 6.39
C PRO A 153 -20.97 -16.09 5.74
N VAL A 154 -22.00 -16.34 6.55
CA VAL A 154 -23.41 -16.36 6.11
C VAL A 154 -23.75 -15.05 5.38
N ASN A 155 -24.43 -15.17 4.24
CA ASN A 155 -24.79 -14.09 3.31
C ASN A 155 -23.61 -13.33 2.66
N ALA A 156 -22.35 -13.73 2.87
CA ALA A 156 -21.21 -13.02 2.27
C ALA A 156 -21.16 -13.15 0.75
N SER A 157 -20.88 -12.05 0.05
CA SER A 157 -20.65 -12.06 -1.40
C SER A 157 -19.15 -12.15 -1.73
N LEU A 158 -18.76 -13.08 -2.61
CA LEU A 158 -17.38 -13.19 -3.10
C LEU A 158 -17.19 -12.34 -4.36
N LYS A 159 -16.18 -11.45 -4.35
CA LYS A 159 -15.75 -10.68 -5.52
C LYS A 159 -14.49 -11.31 -6.11
N LYS A 160 -14.56 -11.65 -7.39
CA LYS A 160 -13.44 -12.22 -8.16
C LYS A 160 -12.43 -11.15 -8.59
N GLY A 161 -11.20 -11.61 -8.85
CA GLY A 161 -10.05 -10.77 -9.22
C GLY A 161 -9.37 -10.09 -8.04
N LEU A 162 -8.28 -9.39 -8.36
CA LEU A 162 -7.52 -8.55 -7.45
C LEU A 162 -8.33 -7.30 -7.04
N THR A 163 -8.53 -7.17 -5.74
CA THR A 163 -9.06 -5.97 -5.11
C THR A 163 -7.94 -5.21 -4.41
N PHE A 164 -7.76 -3.94 -4.75
CA PHE A 164 -6.88 -3.07 -3.98
C PHE A 164 -7.66 -2.42 -2.84
N VAL A 165 -7.13 -2.54 -1.62
CA VAL A 165 -7.68 -1.92 -0.41
C VAL A 165 -6.69 -0.87 0.10
N SER A 166 -7.10 0.39 0.06
CA SER A 166 -6.31 1.50 0.56
C SER A 166 -6.83 1.96 1.92
N TYR A 167 -5.95 2.09 2.90
CA TYR A 167 -6.14 3.02 4.02
C TYR A 167 -5.21 4.22 3.83
N ASN A 168 -5.78 5.43 3.96
CA ASN A 168 -5.04 6.68 3.96
C ASN A 168 -5.33 7.49 5.23
N HIS A 169 -4.29 8.06 5.82
CA HIS A 169 -4.43 9.04 6.90
C HIS A 169 -4.95 10.39 6.39
N TYR A 170 -4.80 10.66 5.09
CA TYR A 170 -5.28 11.86 4.42
C TYR A 170 -6.45 11.55 3.47
N ASP A 171 -7.10 12.59 2.94
CA ASP A 171 -8.23 12.44 2.00
C ASP A 171 -7.76 12.05 0.58
N TYR A 172 -8.64 11.47 -0.23
CA TYR A 172 -8.35 11.13 -1.63
C TYR A 172 -8.67 12.25 -2.62
N GLY A 173 -9.15 13.43 -2.16
CA GLY A 173 -9.52 14.56 -3.02
C GLY A 173 -8.33 15.47 -3.38
N ASN A 174 -7.40 15.66 -2.45
CA ASN A 174 -6.15 16.38 -2.65
C ASN A 174 -5.13 15.53 -3.42
N MET A 175 -4.54 16.11 -4.47
CA MET A 175 -3.56 15.49 -5.37
C MET A 175 -2.43 14.77 -4.61
N TRP A 176 -1.79 15.44 -3.65
CA TRP A 176 -0.67 14.86 -2.89
C TRP A 176 -1.13 13.74 -1.96
N HIS A 177 -2.17 14.00 -1.19
CA HIS A 177 -2.73 13.07 -0.22
C HIS A 177 -3.16 11.76 -0.89
N GLY A 178 -3.86 11.86 -2.02
CA GLY A 178 -4.22 10.72 -2.85
C GLY A 178 -3.02 9.99 -3.41
N LEU A 179 -2.07 10.72 -4.03
CA LEU A 179 -0.89 10.12 -4.67
C LEU A 179 -0.05 9.29 -3.69
N SER A 180 0.15 9.78 -2.45
CA SER A 180 0.89 9.05 -1.40
C SER A 180 0.24 7.72 -0.96
N ALA A 181 -1.06 7.54 -1.23
CA ALA A 181 -1.76 6.27 -0.97
C ALA A 181 -1.80 5.34 -2.19
N MET A 182 -1.61 5.87 -3.41
CA MET A 182 -1.62 5.07 -4.65
C MET A 182 -0.22 4.58 -5.05
N VAL A 183 0.82 5.40 -4.87
CA VAL A 183 2.23 5.08 -5.15
C VAL A 183 2.71 3.76 -4.51
N PRO A 184 2.38 3.44 -3.24
CA PRO A 184 2.59 2.11 -2.66
C PRO A 184 2.06 0.94 -3.50
N PHE A 185 0.85 1.07 -4.05
CA PHE A 185 0.24 0.02 -4.85
C PHE A 185 0.86 -0.11 -6.24
N VAL A 186 1.25 1.00 -6.88
CA VAL A 186 2.01 0.95 -8.15
C VAL A 186 3.37 0.25 -7.95
N ALA A 187 4.03 0.44 -6.80
CA ALA A 187 5.26 -0.27 -6.45
C ALA A 187 5.04 -1.79 -6.31
N TRP A 188 3.95 -2.20 -5.65
CA TRP A 188 3.57 -3.61 -5.54
C TRP A 188 3.23 -4.20 -6.92
N SER A 189 2.47 -3.48 -7.75
CA SER A 189 2.05 -3.93 -9.08
C SER A 189 3.27 -4.18 -9.99
N LEU A 190 4.22 -3.23 -10.05
CA LEU A 190 5.49 -3.40 -10.77
C LEU A 190 6.24 -4.68 -10.38
N ARG A 191 6.35 -4.96 -9.07
CA ARG A 191 7.00 -6.19 -8.56
C ARG A 191 6.21 -7.47 -8.89
N ASN A 192 4.90 -7.38 -9.08
CA ASN A 192 4.00 -8.51 -9.36
C ASN A 192 3.48 -8.46 -10.79
N GLN A 193 4.40 -8.42 -11.77
CA GLN A 193 4.12 -8.54 -13.22
C GLN A 193 3.07 -7.55 -13.76
N CYS A 194 2.97 -6.37 -13.14
CA CYS A 194 1.97 -5.35 -13.44
C CYS A 194 0.51 -5.82 -13.28
N GLU A 195 0.26 -6.67 -12.28
CA GLU A 195 -1.08 -7.02 -11.81
C GLU A 195 -1.90 -5.76 -11.53
N LYS A 196 -2.97 -5.56 -12.30
CA LYS A 196 -3.90 -4.45 -12.15
C LYS A 196 -5.16 -4.86 -11.36
N PRO A 197 -5.67 -4.00 -10.47
CA PRO A 197 -6.83 -4.31 -9.65
C PRO A 197 -8.12 -4.11 -10.44
N GLN A 198 -9.00 -5.09 -10.41
CA GLN A 198 -10.33 -4.97 -11.02
C GLN A 198 -11.22 -4.00 -10.23
N ARG A 199 -10.92 -3.75 -8.95
CA ARG A 199 -11.73 -2.91 -8.05
C ARG A 199 -10.96 -2.36 -6.85
N TRP A 200 -11.48 -1.27 -6.30
CA TRP A 200 -10.83 -0.38 -5.33
C TRP A 200 -11.72 -0.21 -4.09
N VAL A 201 -11.18 -0.43 -2.90
CA VAL A 201 -11.80 -0.10 -1.61
C VAL A 201 -10.95 0.99 -0.96
N LEU A 202 -11.56 2.12 -0.60
CA LEU A 202 -10.83 3.28 -0.06
C LEU A 202 -11.32 3.61 1.36
N TYR A 203 -10.39 3.74 2.31
CA TYR A 203 -10.68 4.12 3.70
C TYR A 203 -9.87 5.34 4.13
N HIS A 204 -10.56 6.36 4.63
CA HIS A 204 -9.95 7.50 5.31
C HIS A 204 -10.26 7.39 6.80
N TRP A 205 -9.26 7.31 7.67
CA TRP A 205 -9.47 7.11 9.13
C TRP A 205 -10.37 5.88 9.48
N GLY A 206 -10.39 4.88 8.60
CA GLY A 206 -11.24 3.69 8.68
C GLY A 206 -12.66 3.90 8.15
N GLU A 207 -13.03 5.14 7.81
CA GLU A 207 -14.31 5.53 7.23
C GLU A 207 -14.29 5.30 5.71
N LEU A 208 -15.35 4.72 5.17
CA LEU A 208 -15.42 4.29 3.78
C LEU A 208 -15.54 5.47 2.80
N ARG A 209 -14.90 5.36 1.64
CA ARG A 209 -14.86 6.37 0.57
C ARG A 209 -15.13 5.71 -0.80
N PHE A 210 -15.80 6.45 -1.68
CA PHE A 210 -16.33 5.95 -2.97
C PHE A 210 -15.89 6.80 -4.17
N ASN A 211 -14.91 7.66 -3.97
CA ASN A 211 -14.39 8.61 -4.94
C ASN A 211 -12.96 9.05 -4.55
N MET A 212 -12.27 9.61 -5.54
CA MET A 212 -11.01 10.33 -5.41
C MET A 212 -11.11 11.62 -6.24
N GLY A 213 -10.19 12.57 -6.03
CA GLY A 213 -10.12 13.79 -6.84
C GLY A 213 -9.80 13.47 -8.29
N THR A 214 -10.40 14.20 -9.24
CA THR A 214 -10.34 13.89 -10.68
C THR A 214 -8.90 13.65 -11.17
N TRP A 215 -7.95 14.52 -10.81
CA TRP A 215 -6.54 14.37 -11.20
C TRP A 215 -5.91 13.04 -10.74
N LEU A 216 -6.27 12.53 -9.57
CA LEU A 216 -5.80 11.22 -9.12
C LEU A 216 -6.43 10.08 -9.92
N ARG A 217 -7.70 10.23 -10.29
CA ARG A 217 -8.40 9.25 -11.15
C ARG A 217 -7.74 9.18 -12.51
N GLU A 218 -7.46 10.31 -13.16
CA GLU A 218 -6.75 10.34 -14.45
C GLU A 218 -5.35 9.69 -14.35
N ILE A 219 -4.61 9.91 -13.25
CA ILE A 219 -3.32 9.22 -12.97
C ILE A 219 -3.50 7.70 -12.90
N ILE A 220 -4.51 7.20 -12.19
CA ILE A 220 -4.80 5.77 -12.05
C ILE A 220 -5.24 5.17 -13.40
N THR A 221 -6.15 5.84 -14.11
CA THR A 221 -6.64 5.45 -15.43
C THR A 221 -5.51 5.39 -16.45
N ALA A 222 -4.60 6.36 -16.45
CA ALA A 222 -3.40 6.32 -17.29
C ALA A 222 -2.45 5.18 -16.91
N THR A 223 -2.24 4.93 -15.61
CA THR A 223 -1.30 3.89 -15.11
C THR A 223 -1.74 2.48 -15.51
N TYR A 224 -3.03 2.17 -15.41
CA TYR A 224 -3.58 0.81 -15.62
C TYR A 224 -4.42 0.64 -16.90
N SER A 225 -4.52 1.68 -17.72
CA SER A 225 -5.42 1.77 -18.88
C SER A 225 -6.88 1.40 -18.54
N GLN A 226 -7.34 1.77 -17.34
CA GLN A 226 -8.63 1.35 -16.78
C GLN A 226 -9.11 2.29 -15.66
N GLU A 227 -10.34 2.79 -15.78
CA GLU A 227 -11.01 3.57 -14.73
C GLU A 227 -11.22 2.74 -13.44
N PRO A 228 -11.02 3.34 -12.24
CA PRO A 228 -11.13 2.61 -10.97
C PRO A 228 -12.59 2.33 -10.56
N GLU A 229 -12.98 1.05 -10.55
CA GLU A 229 -14.26 0.59 -9.99
C GLU A 229 -14.23 0.65 -8.45
N PHE A 230 -14.96 1.59 -7.83
CA PHE A 230 -15.08 1.65 -6.36
C PHE A 230 -16.13 0.67 -5.84
N VAL A 231 -15.73 -0.21 -4.93
CA VAL A 231 -16.63 -1.19 -4.29
C VAL A 231 -17.68 -0.46 -3.46
N ARG A 232 -18.96 -0.78 -3.70
CA ARG A 232 -20.09 -0.36 -2.89
C ARG A 232 -20.63 -1.58 -2.15
N PHE A 233 -20.53 -1.56 -0.83
CA PHE A 233 -21.17 -2.54 0.06
C PHE A 233 -22.68 -2.25 0.07
N GLY A 234 -23.51 -3.30 0.11
CA GLY A 234 -24.96 -3.17 -0.05
C GLY A 234 -25.66 -2.64 1.21
N ASP A 235 -25.33 -3.25 2.34
CA ASP A 235 -25.83 -2.90 3.67
C ASP A 235 -24.70 -3.08 4.71
N GLU A 236 -24.94 -2.66 5.94
CA GLU A 236 -23.97 -2.73 7.04
C GLU A 236 -23.64 -4.18 7.46
N ASN A 237 -24.59 -5.11 7.30
CA ASN A 237 -24.52 -6.45 7.85
C ASN A 237 -23.92 -7.50 6.91
N THR A 238 -24.16 -7.38 5.60
CA THR A 238 -23.70 -8.29 4.54
C THR A 238 -22.19 -8.14 4.27
N PRO A 239 -21.36 -9.17 4.54
CA PRO A 239 -19.93 -9.10 4.24
C PRO A 239 -19.63 -9.17 2.73
N VAL A 240 -18.53 -8.54 2.33
CA VAL A 240 -17.94 -8.71 1.00
C VAL A 240 -16.54 -9.30 1.16
N CYS A 241 -16.34 -10.50 0.62
CA CYS A 241 -15.06 -11.20 0.61
C CYS A 241 -14.41 -11.11 -0.78
N PHE A 242 -13.08 -11.18 -0.84
CA PHE A 242 -12.31 -10.94 -2.06
C PHE A 242 -11.43 -12.15 -2.41
N GLU A 243 -11.50 -12.60 -3.66
CA GLU A 243 -10.75 -13.75 -4.19
C GLU A 243 -9.24 -13.51 -4.17
N LYS A 244 -8.81 -12.29 -4.49
CA LYS A 244 -7.48 -11.76 -4.16
C LYS A 244 -7.62 -10.33 -3.64
N ALA A 245 -6.91 -9.98 -2.57
CA ALA A 245 -6.87 -8.62 -2.03
C ALA A 245 -5.46 -8.21 -1.59
N VAL A 246 -5.08 -6.97 -1.91
CA VAL A 246 -3.83 -6.34 -1.46
C VAL A 246 -4.18 -5.09 -0.67
N VAL A 247 -3.76 -5.04 0.60
CA VAL A 247 -4.01 -3.93 1.52
C VAL A 247 -2.76 -3.07 1.63
N MET A 248 -2.88 -1.78 1.31
CA MET A 248 -1.88 -0.76 1.61
C MET A 248 -2.39 0.11 2.75
N ARG A 249 -1.69 0.08 3.88
CA ARG A 249 -2.00 0.86 5.09
C ARG A 249 -0.87 1.81 5.53
N HIS A 250 0.18 1.90 4.70
CA HIS A 250 1.33 2.78 4.84
C HIS A 250 1.55 3.54 3.52
N ASN A 251 2.16 4.72 3.59
CA ASN A 251 2.56 5.50 2.41
C ASN A 251 3.92 5.01 1.87
N GLU A 252 4.48 5.73 0.91
CA GLU A 252 5.82 5.48 0.35
C GLU A 252 7.00 5.55 1.34
N GLY A 253 6.77 5.75 2.65
CA GLY A 253 7.82 5.91 3.67
C GLY A 253 8.81 4.75 3.77
N GLY A 254 8.34 3.50 3.70
CA GLY A 254 9.19 2.30 3.81
C GLY A 254 10.08 2.00 2.60
N MET A 255 9.78 2.61 1.45
CA MET A 255 10.47 2.30 0.19
C MET A 255 11.91 2.84 0.15
N SER A 256 12.75 2.23 -0.68
CA SER A 256 14.06 2.75 -1.07
C SER A 256 13.93 4.01 -1.91
N ARG A 257 15.04 4.74 -2.13
CA ARG A 257 15.01 5.87 -3.06
C ARG A 257 14.74 5.40 -4.49
N ASP A 258 15.36 4.29 -4.89
CA ASP A 258 15.37 3.88 -6.28
C ASP A 258 14.05 3.21 -6.70
N ARG A 259 13.40 2.43 -5.80
CA ARG A 259 12.01 1.95 -6.00
C ARG A 259 11.01 3.11 -6.14
N ARG A 260 11.18 4.22 -5.40
CA ARG A 260 10.32 5.41 -5.60
C ARG A 260 10.53 6.03 -6.99
N ILE A 261 11.78 6.14 -7.43
CA ILE A 261 12.11 6.71 -8.74
C ILE A 261 11.53 5.85 -9.87
N GLU A 262 11.67 4.52 -9.79
CA GLU A 262 11.06 3.56 -10.71
C GLU A 262 9.54 3.72 -10.82
N VAL A 263 8.84 3.87 -9.69
CA VAL A 263 7.38 4.08 -9.66
C VAL A 263 6.98 5.43 -10.27
N PHE A 264 7.70 6.51 -9.97
CA PHE A 264 7.41 7.82 -10.55
C PHE A 264 7.78 7.91 -12.03
N ASP A 265 8.81 7.20 -12.47
CA ASP A 265 9.13 6.99 -13.89
C ASP A 265 7.98 6.26 -14.60
N LEU A 266 7.41 5.20 -14.01
CA LEU A 266 6.27 4.50 -14.60
C LEU A 266 5.04 5.39 -14.71
N ILE A 267 4.64 6.05 -13.62
CA ILE A 267 3.47 6.95 -13.59
C ILE A 267 3.61 8.03 -14.67
N ARG A 268 4.81 8.62 -14.78
CA ARG A 268 5.15 9.63 -15.80
C ARG A 268 5.08 9.07 -17.22
N CYS A 269 5.61 7.87 -17.46
CA CYS A 269 5.66 7.26 -18.78
C CYS A 269 4.24 6.86 -19.26
N LYS A 270 3.47 6.19 -18.39
CA LYS A 270 2.05 5.88 -18.60
C LYS A 270 1.20 7.13 -18.84
N ALA A 271 1.36 8.19 -18.04
CA ALA A 271 0.65 9.46 -18.23
C ALA A 271 0.94 10.11 -19.60
N ARG A 272 2.18 10.04 -20.09
CA ARG A 272 2.55 10.56 -21.42
C ARG A 272 1.92 9.74 -22.54
N ASN A 273 1.93 8.42 -22.43
CA ASN A 273 1.29 7.52 -23.41
C ASN A 273 -0.24 7.73 -23.46
N TYR A 274 -0.90 7.80 -22.30
CA TYR A 274 -2.34 8.09 -22.19
C TYR A 274 -2.73 9.41 -22.88
N CYS A 275 -1.86 10.42 -22.78
CA CYS A 275 -2.03 11.73 -23.40
C CYS A 275 -1.43 11.86 -24.82
N ASN A 276 -0.94 10.77 -25.43
CA ASN A 276 -0.27 10.75 -26.74
C ASN A 276 0.92 11.72 -26.90
N ILE A 277 1.62 12.04 -25.81
CA ILE A 277 2.73 13.00 -25.79
C ILE A 277 4.01 12.33 -26.30
N SER A 278 4.47 12.72 -27.48
CA SER A 278 5.63 12.09 -28.12
C SER A 278 6.94 12.30 -27.37
N SER A 279 7.87 11.35 -27.49
CA SER A 279 9.24 11.47 -26.98
C SER A 279 10.15 12.34 -27.84
N SER A 280 9.68 12.90 -28.97
CA SER A 280 10.53 13.60 -29.93
C SER A 280 11.12 14.88 -29.33
N LYS A 281 12.46 14.92 -29.22
CA LYS A 281 13.21 16.14 -28.88
C LYS A 281 13.47 16.92 -30.15
N THR A 282 13.23 18.23 -30.12
CA THR A 282 13.73 19.15 -31.14
C THR A 282 15.26 19.14 -31.17
N SER A 283 15.86 19.45 -32.33
CA SER A 283 17.31 19.32 -32.58
C SER A 283 18.19 20.37 -31.89
N LYS A 284 17.68 21.05 -30.85
CA LYS A 284 18.42 22.01 -30.02
C LYS A 284 18.05 21.78 -28.55
N PRO A 285 19.00 21.88 -27.60
CA PRO A 285 18.69 21.86 -26.17
C PRO A 285 17.91 23.13 -25.79
N GLN A 286 16.59 23.01 -25.75
CA GLN A 286 15.66 24.03 -25.30
C GLN A 286 15.40 23.81 -23.81
N ILE A 287 15.67 24.81 -22.96
CA ILE A 287 15.51 24.70 -21.50
C ILE A 287 14.12 25.24 -21.14
N GLY A 288 13.20 24.36 -20.76
CA GLY A 288 11.85 24.72 -20.38
C GLY A 288 11.77 25.25 -18.95
N MET A 289 11.62 26.57 -18.79
CA MET A 289 11.39 27.18 -17.48
C MET A 289 9.90 27.50 -17.31
N THR A 290 9.25 26.89 -16.32
CA THR A 290 7.81 27.07 -16.07
C THR A 290 7.54 27.78 -14.76
N LEU A 291 6.81 28.89 -14.83
CA LEU A 291 6.19 29.50 -13.65
C LEU A 291 4.77 28.94 -13.49
N LEU A 292 4.60 27.98 -12.58
CA LEU A 292 3.30 27.41 -12.25
C LEU A 292 2.64 28.26 -11.16
N MET A 293 1.85 29.23 -11.60
CA MET A 293 1.18 30.23 -10.78
C MET A 293 -0.07 29.66 -10.08
N ARG A 294 -0.46 30.31 -8.98
CA ARG A 294 -1.69 30.05 -8.21
C ARG A 294 -2.60 31.27 -8.20
N THR A 295 -3.89 31.01 -8.05
CA THR A 295 -4.91 32.00 -7.65
C THR A 295 -5.22 31.89 -6.15
N GLY A 296 -5.75 32.97 -5.56
CA GLY A 296 -6.20 33.02 -4.16
C GLY A 296 -5.08 32.81 -3.13
N PRO A 297 -5.28 31.99 -2.08
CA PRO A 297 -4.27 31.64 -1.08
C PRO A 297 -2.92 31.29 -1.68
N ARG A 298 -1.83 31.83 -1.12
CA ARG A 298 -0.44 31.56 -1.55
C ARG A 298 -0.09 31.98 -2.99
N SER A 299 -0.94 32.75 -3.68
CA SER A 299 -0.50 33.42 -4.92
C SER A 299 0.61 34.43 -4.62
N PHE A 300 1.40 34.79 -5.63
CA PHE A 300 2.23 36.00 -5.54
C PHE A 300 1.33 37.25 -5.45
N LYS A 301 1.86 38.32 -4.84
CA LYS A 301 1.23 39.65 -4.73
C LYS A 301 1.32 40.42 -6.03
N ASN A 302 2.49 40.41 -6.69
CA ASN A 302 2.71 41.01 -8.00
C ASN A 302 3.19 39.91 -8.97
N VAL A 303 2.28 39.37 -9.76
CA VAL A 303 2.56 38.28 -10.72
C VAL A 303 3.40 38.78 -11.90
N SER A 304 3.23 40.03 -12.35
CA SER A 304 4.03 40.59 -13.44
C SER A 304 5.49 40.69 -13.04
N ALA A 305 5.81 41.40 -11.95
CA ALA A 305 7.20 41.57 -11.52
C ALA A 305 7.93 40.23 -11.33
N VAL A 306 7.29 39.24 -10.70
CA VAL A 306 7.85 37.88 -10.58
C VAL A 306 8.10 37.26 -11.96
N THR A 307 7.14 37.37 -12.88
CA THR A 307 7.30 36.89 -14.27
C THR A 307 8.44 37.59 -14.99
N ASP A 308 8.52 38.91 -14.90
CA ASP A 308 9.50 39.75 -15.61
C ASP A 308 10.94 39.50 -15.10
N ILE A 309 11.12 39.23 -13.80
CA ILE A 309 12.40 38.79 -13.22
C ILE A 309 12.85 37.46 -13.85
N PHE A 310 12.02 36.41 -13.78
CA PHE A 310 12.38 35.10 -14.33
C PHE A 310 12.54 35.13 -15.86
N LYS A 311 11.75 35.95 -16.56
CA LYS A 311 11.82 36.16 -18.01
C LYS A 311 13.14 36.82 -18.41
N ARG A 312 13.63 37.77 -17.61
CA ARG A 312 14.94 38.40 -17.79
C ARG A 312 16.09 37.42 -17.60
N GLU A 313 16.08 36.62 -16.53
CA GLU A 313 17.18 35.68 -16.28
C GLU A 313 17.16 34.48 -17.23
N CYS A 314 15.99 33.95 -17.60
CA CYS A 314 15.87 32.92 -18.63
C CYS A 314 16.43 33.42 -19.99
N LYS A 315 16.09 34.65 -20.42
CA LYS A 315 16.66 35.26 -21.63
C LYS A 315 18.19 35.41 -21.64
N ARG A 316 18.88 35.28 -20.51
CA ARG A 316 20.35 35.29 -20.42
C ARG A 316 20.99 33.92 -20.73
N VAL A 317 20.19 32.86 -20.84
CA VAL A 317 20.64 31.49 -21.09
C VAL A 317 20.18 31.03 -22.46
N GLN A 318 21.14 30.62 -23.30
CA GLN A 318 20.87 30.18 -24.67
C GLN A 318 19.89 28.99 -24.69
N GLY A 319 18.81 29.12 -25.46
CA GLY A 319 17.77 28.09 -25.57
C GLY A 319 16.76 28.05 -24.43
N CYS A 320 16.85 28.90 -23.40
CA CYS A 320 15.83 28.97 -22.36
C CYS A 320 14.54 29.64 -22.85
N GLU A 321 13.40 29.01 -22.58
CA GLU A 321 12.06 29.56 -22.81
C GLU A 321 11.28 29.61 -21.50
N LEU A 322 10.58 30.73 -21.26
CA LEU A 322 9.73 30.90 -20.08
C LEU A 322 8.24 30.70 -20.43
N LYS A 323 7.63 29.64 -19.92
CA LYS A 323 6.18 29.44 -19.94
C LYS A 323 5.56 29.87 -18.59
N VAL A 324 4.44 30.57 -18.62
CA VAL A 324 3.65 30.91 -17.43
C VAL A 324 2.32 30.20 -17.51
N ALA A 325 1.95 29.48 -16.46
CA ALA A 325 0.79 28.60 -16.46
C ALA A 325 0.03 28.66 -15.12
N TYR A 326 -1.26 28.37 -15.15
CA TYR A 326 -2.11 28.25 -13.97
C TYR A 326 -2.72 26.85 -13.93
N SER A 327 -2.43 26.07 -12.89
CA SER A 327 -2.84 24.65 -12.84
C SER A 327 -4.36 24.43 -12.93
N ASN A 328 -5.15 25.41 -12.49
CA ASN A 328 -6.61 25.37 -12.52
C ASN A 328 -7.21 25.76 -13.89
N ASN A 329 -6.37 26.12 -14.87
CA ASN A 329 -6.77 26.43 -16.25
C ASN A 329 -6.39 25.29 -17.22
N LEU A 330 -5.86 24.16 -16.72
CA LEU A 330 -5.30 23.08 -17.54
C LEU A 330 -6.00 21.75 -17.22
N THR A 331 -6.42 21.05 -18.28
CA THR A 331 -6.80 19.63 -18.21
C THR A 331 -5.64 18.75 -17.75
N PHE A 332 -5.91 17.48 -17.46
CA PHE A 332 -4.86 16.54 -17.06
C PHE A 332 -3.74 16.45 -18.10
N CYS A 333 -4.06 16.26 -19.39
CA CYS A 333 -3.05 16.10 -20.42
C CYS A 333 -2.25 17.37 -20.71
N GLU A 334 -2.86 18.56 -20.64
CA GLU A 334 -2.10 19.82 -20.71
C GLU A 334 -1.13 19.99 -19.53
N GLN A 335 -1.44 19.44 -18.36
CA GLN A 335 -0.49 19.38 -17.24
C GLN A 335 0.64 18.37 -17.50
N VAL A 336 0.35 17.20 -18.08
CA VAL A 336 1.39 16.24 -18.47
C VAL A 336 2.32 16.83 -19.53
N GLU A 337 1.78 17.53 -20.54
CA GLU A 337 2.56 18.20 -21.58
C GLU A 337 3.40 19.36 -21.02
N LEU A 338 2.80 20.22 -20.18
CA LEU A 338 3.52 21.30 -19.52
C LEU A 338 4.71 20.76 -18.71
N MET A 339 4.50 19.71 -17.91
CA MET A 339 5.55 19.12 -17.09
C MET A 339 6.58 18.34 -17.92
N ARG A 340 6.16 17.66 -18.99
CA ARG A 340 7.06 17.05 -20.00
C ARG A 340 8.07 18.05 -20.54
N ASN A 341 7.60 19.29 -20.78
CA ASN A 341 8.37 20.39 -21.33
C ASN A 341 8.89 21.36 -20.24
N THR A 342 9.09 20.88 -19.00
CA THR A 342 9.66 21.67 -17.89
C THR A 342 10.93 21.04 -17.32
N ASP A 343 12.04 21.76 -17.47
CA ASP A 343 13.34 21.50 -16.86
C ASP A 343 13.51 22.22 -15.53
N VAL A 344 12.95 23.43 -15.39
CA VAL A 344 13.01 24.25 -14.18
C VAL A 344 11.61 24.73 -13.81
N LEU A 345 11.03 24.14 -12.77
CA LEU A 345 9.70 24.49 -12.25
C LEU A 345 9.81 25.49 -11.09
N VAL A 346 9.09 26.59 -11.19
CA VAL A 346 8.96 27.63 -10.17
C VAL A 346 7.51 27.67 -9.71
N SER A 347 7.24 27.45 -8.41
CA SER A 347 5.85 27.52 -7.90
C SER A 347 5.75 27.86 -6.42
N SER A 348 4.60 28.44 -6.04
CA SER A 348 4.15 28.59 -4.66
C SER A 348 3.77 27.23 -4.05
N HIS A 349 4.22 26.94 -2.82
CA HIS A 349 3.89 25.72 -2.09
C HIS A 349 2.37 25.46 -2.04
N GLY A 350 1.91 24.34 -2.62
CA GLY A 350 0.49 23.94 -2.57
C GLY A 350 0.18 22.72 -3.43
N ALA A 351 -1.01 22.14 -3.24
CA ALA A 351 -1.43 20.86 -3.84
C ALA A 351 -1.18 20.74 -5.35
N GLN A 352 -1.26 21.84 -6.10
CA GLN A 352 -1.01 21.84 -7.54
C GLN A 352 0.43 21.45 -7.92
N LEU A 353 1.40 21.74 -7.06
CA LEU A 353 2.82 21.42 -7.26
C LEU A 353 3.09 19.89 -7.24
N THR A 354 2.09 19.08 -6.87
CA THR A 354 2.14 17.61 -7.03
C THR A 354 2.34 17.18 -8.48
N ASN A 355 1.99 18.03 -9.46
CA ASN A 355 2.25 17.73 -10.87
C ASN A 355 3.75 17.64 -11.23
N LEU A 356 4.67 18.07 -10.35
CA LEU A 356 6.12 17.93 -10.55
C LEU A 356 6.55 16.50 -10.92
N VAL A 357 5.85 15.47 -10.45
CA VAL A 357 6.22 14.07 -10.68
C VAL A 357 6.26 13.70 -12.18
N LEU A 358 5.52 14.46 -13.00
CA LEU A 358 5.40 14.31 -14.45
C LEU A 358 6.57 14.96 -15.24
N MET A 359 7.42 15.75 -14.57
CA MET A 359 8.65 16.32 -15.13
C MET A 359 9.73 15.24 -15.32
N ASP A 360 10.67 15.45 -16.24
CA ASP A 360 11.79 14.52 -16.46
C ASP A 360 12.73 14.39 -15.23
N ARG A 361 13.48 13.28 -15.16
CA ARG A 361 14.59 13.14 -14.21
C ARG A 361 15.61 14.28 -14.38
N ASN A 362 16.33 14.60 -13.31
CA ASN A 362 17.31 15.67 -13.18
C ASN A 362 16.79 17.11 -13.39
N SER A 363 15.51 17.30 -13.74
CA SER A 363 14.84 18.60 -13.66
C SER A 363 14.87 19.18 -12.24
N SER A 364 14.61 20.48 -12.13
CA SER A 364 14.89 21.29 -10.93
C SER A 364 13.65 22.04 -10.45
N VAL A 365 13.42 22.10 -9.13
CA VAL A 365 12.23 22.72 -8.52
C VAL A 365 12.63 23.85 -7.57
N MET A 366 12.03 25.03 -7.75
CA MET A 366 12.20 26.23 -6.94
C MET A 366 10.88 26.58 -6.24
N GLU A 367 10.87 26.52 -4.91
CA GLU A 367 9.61 26.57 -4.14
C GLU A 367 9.46 27.85 -3.29
N PHE A 368 8.25 28.43 -3.30
CA PHE A 368 7.97 29.72 -2.68
C PHE A 368 6.89 29.61 -1.60
N TYR A 369 7.13 30.24 -0.44
CA TYR A 369 6.25 30.19 0.72
C TYR A 369 5.84 31.59 1.19
N PRO A 370 4.61 31.76 1.69
CA PRO A 370 4.23 32.95 2.43
C PRO A 370 4.94 32.97 3.79
N LYS A 371 4.89 34.13 4.44
CA LYS A 371 5.42 34.32 5.79
C LYS A 371 4.78 33.34 6.78
N GLY A 372 5.57 32.94 7.79
CA GLY A 372 5.09 32.21 8.97
C GLY A 372 4.76 30.72 8.76
N TRP A 373 4.45 30.28 7.53
CA TRP A 373 4.11 28.89 7.19
C TRP A 373 5.05 27.83 7.80
N LEU A 374 6.37 28.07 7.73
CA LEU A 374 7.43 27.24 8.32
C LEU A 374 7.15 26.81 9.77
N LYS A 375 6.62 27.71 10.58
CA LYS A 375 6.45 27.52 12.03
C LYS A 375 5.23 26.66 12.40
N LEU A 376 4.29 26.46 11.47
CA LEU A 376 2.98 25.84 11.74
C LEU A 376 2.58 24.71 10.78
N ALA A 377 3.22 24.60 9.61
CA ALA A 377 2.92 23.56 8.61
C ALA A 377 3.42 22.15 8.98
N GLY A 378 4.17 22.00 10.08
CA GLY A 378 4.75 20.73 10.51
C GLY A 378 5.59 20.08 9.42
N VAL A 379 5.41 18.77 9.22
CA VAL A 379 6.08 17.99 8.16
C VAL A 379 5.58 18.33 6.76
N GLY A 380 4.37 18.88 6.61
CA GLY A 380 3.71 19.12 5.31
C GLY A 380 4.45 20.11 4.40
N GLN A 381 5.40 20.88 4.94
CA GLN A 381 6.27 21.74 4.14
C GLN A 381 7.37 20.97 3.38
N PHE A 382 7.76 19.76 3.80
CA PHE A 382 8.83 19.02 3.11
C PHE A 382 8.33 18.18 1.94
N VAL A 383 7.01 18.16 1.71
CA VAL A 383 6.30 17.41 0.68
C VAL A 383 6.94 17.50 -0.72
N TYR A 384 7.25 18.71 -1.21
CA TYR A 384 7.78 18.86 -2.58
C TYR A 384 9.31 18.76 -2.66
N LEU A 385 10.02 18.92 -1.54
CA LEU A 385 11.42 18.49 -1.40
C LEU A 385 11.53 16.95 -1.52
N TRP A 386 10.64 16.24 -0.84
CA TRP A 386 10.52 14.79 -0.93
C TRP A 386 10.08 14.35 -2.32
N GLY A 387 8.98 14.90 -2.86
CA GLY A 387 8.47 14.58 -4.19
C GLY A 387 9.52 14.77 -5.30
N ALA A 388 10.32 15.85 -5.25
CA ALA A 388 11.43 16.06 -6.17
C ALA A 388 12.49 14.93 -6.05
N ASN A 389 13.02 14.67 -4.86
CA ASN A 389 14.02 13.62 -4.63
C ASN A 389 13.51 12.22 -5.04
N TRP A 390 12.27 11.90 -4.69
CA TRP A 390 11.61 10.64 -4.98
C TRP A 390 11.31 10.44 -6.47
N SER A 391 11.10 11.53 -7.23
CA SER A 391 10.89 11.49 -8.69
C SER A 391 12.18 11.57 -9.51
N GLY A 392 13.35 11.59 -8.86
CA GLY A 392 14.66 11.70 -9.53
C GLY A 392 15.06 13.11 -9.93
N MET A 393 14.51 14.14 -9.30
CA MET A 393 14.77 15.56 -9.53
C MET A 393 15.56 16.22 -8.39
N LYS A 394 15.97 17.48 -8.59
CA LYS A 394 16.59 18.32 -7.55
C LYS A 394 15.62 19.39 -7.05
N HIS A 395 15.50 19.54 -5.74
CA HIS A 395 14.88 20.71 -5.11
C HIS A 395 15.99 21.73 -4.83
N GLU A 396 15.93 22.89 -5.47
CA GLU A 396 16.99 23.92 -5.44
C GLU A 396 16.83 24.91 -4.28
N GLY A 397 15.97 24.58 -3.30
CA GLY A 397 15.73 25.36 -2.09
C GLY A 397 14.31 25.95 -2.00
N SER A 398 14.06 26.59 -0.86
CA SER A 398 12.78 27.24 -0.56
C SER A 398 12.97 28.71 -0.24
N TRP A 399 12.35 29.63 -0.99
CA TRP A 399 12.21 31.01 -0.54
C TRP A 399 10.99 31.17 0.35
N ARG A 400 11.12 31.97 1.41
CA ARG A 400 10.05 32.21 2.39
C ARG A 400 9.92 33.71 2.62
N ASP A 401 8.73 34.27 2.39
CA ASP A 401 8.50 35.71 2.48
C ASP A 401 8.75 36.25 3.91
N PRO A 402 9.73 37.17 4.11
CA PRO A 402 9.99 37.75 5.42
C PRO A 402 9.02 38.90 5.78
N VAL A 403 8.41 39.55 4.78
CA VAL A 403 7.57 40.77 4.91
C VAL A 403 6.09 40.51 4.61
N GLY A 404 5.69 39.25 4.52
CA GLY A 404 4.30 38.83 4.40
C GLY A 404 3.41 39.26 5.58
N GLU A 405 2.14 38.88 5.48
CA GLU A 405 1.10 39.23 6.46
C GLU A 405 1.47 38.84 7.90
N LYS A 406 1.00 39.61 8.88
CA LYS A 406 1.25 39.40 10.31
C LYS A 406 0.02 38.80 10.99
N CYS A 407 0.23 37.85 11.89
CA CYS A 407 -0.80 37.41 12.83
C CYS A 407 -0.92 38.38 14.04
N LEU A 408 -2.04 38.32 14.74
CA LEU A 408 -2.25 39.03 16.03
C LEU A 408 -1.65 38.26 17.23
N PHE A 409 -1.37 36.98 17.07
CA PHE A 409 -0.73 36.11 18.07
C PHE A 409 0.73 35.83 17.64
N PRO A 410 1.60 35.33 18.54
CA PRO A 410 2.96 34.92 18.19
C PRO A 410 2.96 33.90 17.04
N ASP A 411 3.97 33.95 16.15
CA ASP A 411 3.99 33.13 14.93
C ASP A 411 3.94 31.60 15.15
N THR A 412 4.19 31.13 16.37
CA THR A 412 4.11 29.71 16.78
C THR A 412 2.72 29.29 17.26
N ASP A 413 1.76 30.22 17.34
CA ASP A 413 0.39 29.95 17.73
C ASP A 413 -0.41 29.33 16.56
N ARG A 414 -1.09 28.20 16.82
CA ARG A 414 -1.89 27.50 15.80
C ARG A 414 -2.98 28.36 15.17
N ARG A 415 -3.48 29.39 15.87
CA ARG A 415 -4.46 30.36 15.36
C ARG A 415 -3.92 31.15 14.16
N CYS A 416 -2.60 31.32 14.05
CA CYS A 416 -1.96 31.99 12.92
C CYS A 416 -1.86 31.11 11.66
N MET A 417 -2.13 29.80 11.75
CA MET A 417 -1.97 28.90 10.61
C MET A 417 -2.93 29.23 9.46
N SER A 418 -4.15 29.68 9.75
CA SER A 418 -5.11 30.13 8.72
C SER A 418 -4.62 31.39 8.00
N VAL A 419 -4.11 32.37 8.75
CA VAL A 419 -3.49 33.60 8.23
C VAL A 419 -2.34 33.25 7.29
N TYR A 420 -1.37 32.49 7.78
CA TYR A 420 -0.17 32.12 7.01
C TYR A 420 -0.44 31.12 5.87
N LYS A 421 -1.54 30.35 5.91
CA LYS A 421 -2.01 29.49 4.82
C LYS A 421 -2.70 30.25 3.69
N ASN A 422 -3.32 31.38 4.00
CA ASN A 422 -4.13 32.19 3.09
C ASN A 422 -3.40 33.42 2.56
N ALA A 423 -2.35 33.87 3.26
CA ALA A 423 -1.51 34.99 2.87
C ALA A 423 -0.95 34.88 1.46
N LYS A 424 -0.74 36.05 0.82
CA LYS A 424 -0.07 36.16 -0.48
C LYS A 424 1.44 36.38 -0.32
N ILE A 425 2.19 35.85 -1.27
CA ILE A 425 3.65 35.80 -1.30
C ILE A 425 4.20 37.10 -1.93
N GLY A 426 5.09 37.81 -1.23
CA GLY A 426 5.85 38.94 -1.79
C GLY A 426 6.87 38.53 -2.87
N TYR A 427 7.73 39.46 -3.26
CA TYR A 427 8.89 39.15 -4.10
C TYR A 427 10.11 39.96 -3.65
N ASN A 428 11.30 39.48 -3.99
CA ASN A 428 12.56 40.20 -3.83
C ASN A 428 13.33 40.08 -5.15
N GLU A 429 13.44 41.19 -5.89
CA GLU A 429 13.95 41.16 -7.26
C GLU A 429 15.39 40.63 -7.37
N THR A 430 16.30 41.15 -6.54
CA THR A 430 17.71 40.72 -6.53
C THR A 430 17.83 39.24 -6.20
N TYR A 431 17.20 38.79 -5.11
CA TYR A 431 17.27 37.39 -4.69
C TYR A 431 16.64 36.44 -5.74
N PHE A 432 15.48 36.80 -6.29
CA PHE A 432 14.78 35.96 -7.27
C PHE A 432 15.63 35.85 -8.56
N GLY A 433 16.23 36.96 -9.00
CA GLY A 433 17.11 36.98 -10.17
C GLY A 433 18.40 36.18 -9.96
N ASP A 434 19.05 36.34 -8.82
CA ASP A 434 20.32 35.64 -8.53
C ASP A 434 20.10 34.14 -8.27
N TRP A 435 19.01 33.76 -7.60
CA TRP A 435 18.62 32.35 -7.43
C TRP A 435 18.25 31.70 -8.78
N ALA A 436 17.47 32.38 -9.63
CA ALA A 436 17.15 31.91 -10.98
C ALA A 436 18.41 31.67 -11.82
N ARG A 437 19.34 32.63 -11.82
CA ARG A 437 20.61 32.54 -12.55
C ARG A 437 21.49 31.40 -12.04
N SER A 438 21.55 31.19 -10.71
CA SER A 438 22.24 30.06 -10.10
C SER A 438 21.64 28.71 -10.54
N VAL A 439 20.31 28.57 -10.50
CA VAL A 439 19.61 27.34 -10.87
C VAL A 439 19.75 27.03 -12.37
N LEU A 440 19.52 28.02 -13.24
CA LEU A 440 19.68 27.85 -14.69
C LEU A 440 21.14 27.54 -15.07
N GLY A 441 22.12 28.16 -14.42
CA GLY A 441 23.55 27.83 -14.61
C GLY A 441 23.88 26.40 -14.21
N LYS A 442 23.48 25.99 -12.99
CA LYS A 442 23.61 24.60 -12.49
C LYS A 442 22.90 23.59 -13.40
N PHE A 443 21.77 23.94 -14.00
CA PHE A 443 21.04 23.06 -14.90
C PHE A 443 21.73 22.95 -16.25
N SER A 444 22.18 24.08 -16.82
CA SER A 444 22.84 24.12 -18.14
C SER A 444 24.09 23.23 -18.19
N VAL A 445 24.93 23.29 -17.15
CA VAL A 445 26.12 22.41 -17.03
C VAL A 445 25.69 20.93 -16.99
N ARG A 446 24.76 20.58 -16.10
CA ARG A 446 24.25 19.20 -15.98
C ARG A 446 23.61 18.68 -17.25
N ASN A 447 22.90 19.51 -18.00
CA ASN A 447 22.23 19.11 -19.24
C ASN A 447 23.23 18.84 -20.39
N MET A 448 24.46 19.36 -20.31
CA MET A 448 25.56 19.00 -21.23
C MET A 448 26.19 17.65 -20.84
N GLU A 449 26.23 17.31 -19.55
CA GLU A 449 26.71 16.02 -19.03
C GLU A 449 25.69 14.88 -19.29
N ASP A 450 24.39 15.15 -19.10
CA ASP A 450 23.27 14.18 -19.18
C ASP A 450 22.97 13.67 -20.61
N VAL A 451 23.57 14.25 -21.65
CA VAL A 451 23.30 13.90 -23.07
C VAL A 451 23.59 12.42 -23.36
N VAL A 452 24.50 11.81 -22.60
CA VAL A 452 25.02 10.46 -22.86
C VAL A 452 24.06 9.33 -22.42
N VAL A 453 23.17 9.55 -21.43
CA VAL A 453 22.42 8.44 -20.79
C VAL A 453 20.94 8.78 -20.52
N ARG A 454 20.08 8.71 -21.54
CA ARG A 454 18.60 8.73 -21.37
C ARG A 454 17.83 7.78 -22.31
N ASN A 455 18.27 6.53 -22.41
CA ASN A 455 17.48 5.42 -22.97
C ASN A 455 17.09 4.42 -21.87
N HIS A 456 16.10 4.78 -21.05
CA HIS A 456 15.40 3.84 -20.19
C HIS A 456 13.90 3.99 -20.46
N ASP A 457 13.30 2.99 -21.10
CA ASP A 457 11.85 2.92 -21.27
C ASP A 457 11.20 2.57 -19.92
N GLY A 458 11.00 3.59 -19.08
CA GLY A 458 10.25 3.49 -17.82
C GLY A 458 8.77 3.13 -18.01
N CYS A 459 8.35 2.75 -19.21
CA CYS A 459 7.01 2.31 -19.58
C CYS A 459 6.80 0.78 -19.47
N GLN A 460 7.79 -0.01 -19.00
CA GLN A 460 7.67 -1.48 -18.92
C GLN A 460 6.67 -1.94 -17.84
N CYS A 461 5.38 -1.86 -18.20
CA CYS A 461 4.17 -2.24 -17.47
C CYS A 461 2.96 -2.09 -18.41
#